data_AF-A0AA37SXF4-F1
#
_entry.id   AF-A0AA37SXF4-F1
#
_cell.length_a   1.000
_cell.length_b   1.000
_cell.length_c   1.000
_cell.angle_alpha   90.00
_cell.angle_beta   90.00
_cell.angle_gamma   90.00
#
_symmetry.space_group_name_H-M   'P 1'
#
loop_
_entity.id
_entity.type
_entity.pdbx_description
1 polymer ?
#
loop_
_entity_poly.entity_id
_entity_poly.type
_entity_poly.pdbx_seq_one_letter_code
_entity_poly.pdbx_strand_id
1 'polypeptide(L)'
;MKRFSFIAFMVVFNSNAEEYTSFANGILLTPTDVNITIIQIGDEAPDCLDEGLSFPLDQQYSSAWLDTVVLSRQQQQLIDFNFDADTCLINSIAMPMLYEDNEGDVVAGDLQESGLNGNVALIGTNGLDQDSFRSSQHYKVDEVAAAFDGYIYTQQFNEESSDKIARGIWLSEIKNTNEQDLSPWVEIDYGYRVTLRGLGVFINKQSLELGRLPRYVTLLTSEDGVDFDEESKFTLSLKESNTFTFSSELNARFFKLRFESNFGDSKFIEIDEIELYQ
;
A
#
# COMPACT_ATOMS: atom_id res chain seq x y z
N MET A 1 -32.40 59.06 -10.49
CA MET A 1 -31.84 58.14 -9.47
C MET A 1 -32.41 56.75 -9.70
N LYS A 2 -31.64 55.83 -10.28
CA LYS A 2 -32.04 54.43 -10.49
C LYS A 2 -31.71 53.63 -9.24
N ARG A 3 -32.71 52.97 -8.65
CA ARG A 3 -32.54 52.01 -7.55
C ARG A 3 -31.95 50.72 -8.13
N PHE A 4 -30.79 50.32 -7.65
CA PHE A 4 -30.25 48.98 -7.88
C PHE A 4 -30.89 48.03 -6.87
N SER A 5 -31.60 47.03 -7.39
CA SER A 5 -32.08 45.89 -6.61
C SER A 5 -30.94 44.88 -6.56
N PHE A 6 -30.38 44.66 -5.38
CA PHE A 6 -29.49 43.53 -5.14
C PHE A 6 -30.37 42.28 -5.02
N ILE A 7 -30.25 41.37 -5.99
CA ILE A 7 -30.73 40.00 -5.86
C ILE A 7 -29.65 39.27 -5.06
N ALA A 8 -29.96 38.93 -3.82
CA ALA A 8 -29.15 38.00 -3.04
C ALA A 8 -29.35 36.61 -3.65
N PHE A 9 -28.29 36.05 -4.22
CA PHE A 9 -28.22 34.62 -4.49
C PHE A 9 -28.21 33.91 -3.12
N MET A 10 -29.33 33.31 -2.73
CA MET A 10 -29.35 32.30 -1.69
C MET A 10 -28.65 31.07 -2.26
N VAL A 11 -27.47 30.77 -1.73
CA VAL A 11 -26.91 29.41 -1.83
C VAL A 11 -27.83 28.53 -0.99
N VAL A 12 -28.53 27.62 -1.66
CA VAL A 12 -29.28 26.56 -0.97
C VAL A 12 -28.22 25.63 -0.39
N PHE A 13 -28.06 25.63 0.93
CA PHE A 13 -27.36 24.56 1.61
C PHE A 13 -28.28 23.33 1.58
N ASN A 14 -27.91 22.31 0.80
CA ASN A 14 -28.55 21.00 0.88
C ASN A 14 -28.26 20.43 2.27
N SER A 15 -29.30 20.14 3.04
CA SER A 15 -29.20 19.79 4.45
C SER A 15 -28.90 18.31 4.72
N ASN A 16 -28.77 17.48 3.68
CA ASN A 16 -28.57 16.02 3.75
C ASN A 16 -27.39 15.54 2.89
N ALA A 17 -26.36 16.38 2.76
CA ALA A 17 -25.13 15.97 2.09
C ALA A 17 -24.33 15.04 3.02
N GLU A 18 -24.00 13.84 2.54
CA GLU A 18 -23.14 12.88 3.20
C GLU A 18 -21.85 12.68 2.41
N GLU A 19 -20.80 12.31 3.12
CA GLU A 19 -19.49 12.00 2.56
C GLU A 19 -19.13 10.56 2.89
N TYR A 20 -18.64 9.83 1.89
CA TYR A 20 -18.24 8.44 2.04
C TYR A 20 -17.05 8.10 1.16
N THR A 21 -16.00 7.57 1.76
CA THR A 21 -14.76 7.20 1.09
C THR A 21 -14.75 5.71 0.77
N SER A 22 -14.60 5.36 -0.51
CA SER A 22 -14.65 3.95 -0.93
C SER A 22 -14.04 3.71 -2.32
N PHE A 23 -13.88 2.44 -2.68
CA PHE A 23 -13.58 2.01 -4.04
C PHE A 23 -14.81 1.99 -4.94
N ALA A 24 -14.65 2.52 -6.15
CA ALA A 24 -15.57 2.26 -7.25
C ALA A 24 -15.41 0.82 -7.75
N ASN A 25 -16.46 0.02 -7.63
CA ASN A 25 -16.48 -1.40 -8.03
C ASN A 25 -17.00 -1.57 -9.47
N GLY A 26 -18.19 -1.02 -9.73
CA GLY A 26 -18.90 -1.15 -10.99
C GLY A 26 -19.37 0.20 -11.53
N ILE A 27 -19.34 0.34 -12.85
CA ILE A 27 -19.84 1.53 -13.55
C ILE A 27 -20.86 1.06 -14.59
N LEU A 28 -22.11 1.51 -14.43
CA LEU A 28 -23.18 1.27 -15.39
C LEU A 28 -23.57 2.60 -16.04
N LEU A 29 -23.28 2.69 -17.34
CA LEU A 29 -23.68 3.83 -18.18
C LEU A 29 -25.09 3.58 -18.72
N THR A 30 -26.00 4.49 -18.38
CA THR A 30 -27.32 4.59 -19.01
C THR A 30 -27.32 5.78 -19.99
N PRO A 31 -28.36 5.97 -20.82
CA PRO A 31 -28.43 7.11 -21.72
C PRO A 31 -28.43 8.48 -21.02
N THR A 32 -28.83 8.54 -19.75
CA THR A 32 -29.01 9.78 -18.99
C THR A 32 -28.03 9.89 -17.82
N ASP A 33 -27.63 8.78 -17.23
CA ASP A 33 -26.93 8.75 -15.94
C ASP A 33 -25.82 7.70 -15.90
N VAL A 34 -24.82 7.95 -15.08
CA VAL A 34 -23.81 6.98 -14.64
C VAL A 34 -24.24 6.47 -13.27
N ASN A 35 -24.33 5.16 -13.11
CA ASN A 35 -24.51 4.52 -11.80
C ASN A 35 -23.19 3.85 -11.38
N ILE A 36 -22.80 4.07 -10.14
CA ILE A 36 -21.55 3.60 -9.55
C ILE A 36 -21.90 2.71 -8.37
N THR A 37 -21.52 1.45 -8.45
CA THR A 37 -21.54 0.57 -7.28
C THR A 37 -20.21 0.70 -6.55
N ILE A 38 -20.26 0.81 -5.22
CA ILE A 38 -19.08 1.02 -4.39
C ILE A 38 -18.92 -0.10 -3.37
N ILE A 39 -17.69 -0.33 -2.92
CA ILE A 39 -17.39 -1.39 -1.94
C ILE A 39 -17.65 -0.85 -0.54
N GLN A 40 -18.43 -1.57 0.27
CA GLN A 40 -18.58 -1.17 1.66
C GLN A 40 -17.24 -1.33 2.41
N ILE A 41 -16.80 -0.28 3.09
CA ILE A 41 -15.62 -0.24 3.94
C ILE A 41 -16.09 0.24 5.32
N GLY A 42 -15.85 -0.57 6.35
CA GLY A 42 -16.32 -0.29 7.72
C GLY A 42 -17.74 -0.77 8.03
N ASP A 43 -18.11 -0.62 9.31
CA ASP A 43 -19.35 -1.18 9.87
C ASP A 43 -20.59 -0.29 9.65
N GLU A 44 -20.40 0.99 9.32
CA GLU A 44 -21.49 1.95 9.07
C GLU A 44 -21.49 2.39 7.60
N ALA A 45 -22.34 1.75 6.79
CA ALA A 45 -22.59 2.13 5.40
C ALA A 45 -23.82 3.05 5.28
N PRO A 46 -23.77 4.09 4.42
CA PRO A 46 -24.96 4.82 4.01
C PRO A 46 -25.99 3.92 3.32
N ASP A 47 -27.28 4.19 3.49
CA ASP A 47 -28.36 3.44 2.84
C ASP A 47 -28.25 3.45 1.30
N CYS A 48 -27.63 4.50 0.74
CA CYS A 48 -27.37 4.64 -0.69
C CYS A 48 -26.37 3.61 -1.27
N LEU A 49 -25.63 2.87 -0.45
CA LEU A 49 -24.65 1.90 -0.93
C LEU A 49 -25.28 0.69 -1.62
N ASP A 50 -26.46 0.27 -1.17
CA ASP A 50 -27.13 -0.92 -1.67
C ASP A 50 -27.59 -0.76 -3.14
N GLU A 51 -28.02 0.45 -3.50
CA GLU A 51 -28.50 0.79 -4.85
C GLU A 51 -27.42 1.40 -5.74
N GLY A 52 -26.36 1.94 -5.14
CA GLY A 52 -25.27 2.64 -5.81
C GLY A 52 -25.51 4.14 -5.93
N LEU A 53 -24.43 4.89 -6.15
CA LEU A 53 -24.45 6.33 -6.31
C LEU A 53 -24.56 6.70 -7.78
N SER A 54 -25.25 7.80 -8.12
CA SER A 54 -25.43 8.19 -9.51
C SER A 54 -25.17 9.66 -9.81
N PHE A 55 -24.77 9.96 -11.05
CA PHE A 55 -24.72 11.32 -11.56
C PHE A 55 -25.15 11.38 -13.03
N PRO A 56 -25.80 12.48 -13.45
CA PRO A 56 -26.26 12.66 -14.82
C PRO A 56 -25.10 12.85 -15.80
N LEU A 57 -25.20 12.33 -17.02
CA LEU A 57 -24.20 12.45 -18.09
C LEU A 57 -24.23 13.80 -18.83
N ASP A 58 -25.31 14.56 -18.69
CA ASP A 58 -25.54 15.80 -19.45
C ASP A 58 -24.93 17.06 -18.80
N GLN A 59 -24.22 16.90 -17.68
CA GLN A 59 -23.62 18.00 -16.95
C GLN A 59 -22.16 18.23 -17.35
N GLN A 60 -21.69 19.46 -17.15
CA GLN A 60 -20.33 19.86 -17.54
C GLN A 60 -19.25 19.09 -16.76
N TYR A 61 -19.55 18.65 -15.54
CA TYR A 61 -18.63 17.93 -14.67
C TYR A 61 -18.60 16.41 -14.93
N SER A 62 -19.59 15.87 -15.64
CA SER A 62 -19.82 14.42 -15.75
C SER A 62 -18.67 13.67 -16.40
N SER A 63 -18.02 14.26 -17.41
CA SER A 63 -16.85 13.63 -18.04
C SER A 63 -15.69 13.49 -17.07
N ALA A 64 -15.38 14.55 -16.30
CA ALA A 64 -14.28 14.53 -15.35
C ALA A 64 -14.53 13.55 -14.21
N TRP A 65 -15.78 13.48 -13.73
CA TRP A 65 -16.19 12.51 -12.72
C TRP A 65 -16.13 11.07 -13.24
N LEU A 66 -16.61 10.82 -14.46
CA LEU A 66 -16.49 9.50 -15.08
C LEU A 66 -15.03 9.08 -15.24
N ASP A 67 -14.18 9.97 -15.74
CA ASP A 67 -12.74 9.71 -15.88
C ASP A 67 -12.10 9.40 -14.53
N THR A 68 -12.43 10.17 -13.48
CA THR A 68 -11.93 9.97 -12.11
C THR A 68 -12.33 8.59 -11.58
N VAL A 69 -13.60 8.20 -11.74
CA VAL A 69 -14.14 6.91 -11.28
C VAL A 69 -13.57 5.74 -12.08
N VAL A 70 -13.32 5.91 -13.38
CA VAL A 70 -12.67 4.90 -14.22
C VAL A 70 -11.20 4.73 -13.81
N LEU A 71 -10.48 5.84 -13.61
CA LEU A 71 -9.07 5.82 -13.22
C LEU A 71 -8.89 5.22 -11.83
N SER A 72 -9.69 5.63 -10.85
CA SER A 72 -9.62 5.07 -9.50
C SER A 72 -9.89 3.58 -9.49
N ARG A 73 -10.88 3.11 -10.27
CA ARG A 73 -11.20 1.68 -10.40
C ARG A 73 -10.05 0.91 -11.04
N GLN A 74 -9.40 1.46 -12.06
CA GLN A 74 -8.25 0.82 -12.70
C GLN A 74 -7.04 0.75 -11.77
N GLN A 75 -6.86 1.74 -10.90
CA GLN A 75 -5.72 1.87 -9.99
C GLN A 75 -6.02 1.37 -8.57
N GLN A 76 -7.24 0.84 -8.33
CA GLN A 76 -7.75 0.49 -7.00
C GLN A 76 -7.50 1.61 -5.97
N GLN A 77 -7.86 2.83 -6.33
CA GLN A 77 -7.74 4.00 -5.45
C GLN A 77 -9.09 4.35 -4.81
N LEU A 78 -9.03 4.81 -3.56
CA LEU A 78 -10.18 5.37 -2.87
C LEU A 78 -10.67 6.64 -3.56
N ILE A 79 -11.97 6.88 -3.45
CA ILE A 79 -12.65 8.10 -3.86
C ILE A 79 -13.51 8.58 -2.69
N ASP A 80 -13.49 9.88 -2.46
CA ASP A 80 -14.48 10.55 -1.62
C ASP A 80 -15.70 10.91 -2.45
N PHE A 81 -16.82 10.27 -2.12
CA PHE A 81 -18.12 10.58 -2.69
C PHE A 81 -18.87 11.51 -1.75
N ASN A 82 -19.15 12.72 -2.22
CA ASN A 82 -20.11 13.61 -1.57
C ASN A 82 -21.43 13.47 -2.30
N PHE A 83 -22.48 13.02 -1.63
CA PHE A 83 -23.77 12.70 -2.23
C PHE A 83 -24.93 13.17 -1.34
N ASP A 84 -26.12 13.21 -1.92
CA ASP A 84 -27.35 13.51 -1.20
C ASP A 84 -27.98 12.20 -0.71
N ALA A 85 -28.10 12.03 0.61
CA ALA A 85 -28.51 10.76 1.21
C ALA A 85 -29.95 10.35 0.89
N ASP A 86 -30.82 11.30 0.55
CA ASP A 86 -32.22 11.01 0.19
C ASP A 86 -32.37 10.54 -1.26
N THR A 87 -31.47 11.00 -2.14
CA THR A 87 -31.58 10.80 -3.59
C THR A 87 -30.47 9.94 -4.19
N CYS A 88 -29.41 9.66 -3.43
CA CYS A 88 -28.18 8.97 -3.85
C CYS A 88 -27.51 9.61 -5.07
N LEU A 89 -27.75 10.91 -5.27
CA LEU A 89 -27.12 11.69 -6.33
C LEU A 89 -25.80 12.27 -5.84
N ILE A 90 -24.77 12.09 -6.64
CA ILE A 90 -23.43 12.61 -6.35
C ILE A 90 -23.41 14.12 -6.58
N ASN A 91 -23.00 14.84 -5.56
CA ASN A 91 -22.77 16.28 -5.55
C ASN A 91 -21.31 16.62 -5.91
N SER A 92 -20.35 15.79 -5.50
CA SER A 92 -18.96 15.87 -5.93
C SER A 92 -18.20 14.56 -5.75
N ILE A 93 -17.17 14.39 -6.59
CA ILE A 93 -16.19 13.30 -6.52
C ILE A 93 -14.83 13.93 -6.30
N ALA A 94 -14.10 13.45 -5.32
CA ALA A 94 -12.71 13.81 -5.11
C ALA A 94 -11.87 12.55 -4.93
N MET A 95 -10.62 12.63 -5.37
CA MET A 95 -9.60 11.70 -4.88
C MET A 95 -9.23 12.19 -3.48
N PRO A 96 -9.26 11.32 -2.45
CA PRO A 96 -8.83 11.71 -1.12
C PRO A 96 -7.43 12.29 -1.23
N MET A 97 -7.25 13.47 -0.63
CA MET A 97 -5.94 14.08 -0.59
C MET A 97 -5.05 13.16 0.24
N LEU A 98 -3.96 12.66 -0.35
CA LEU A 98 -2.96 11.84 0.34
C LEU A 98 -2.28 12.58 1.53
N TYR A 99 -2.65 13.84 1.77
CA TYR A 99 -2.25 14.67 2.89
C TYR A 99 -3.42 15.56 3.33
N GLU A 100 -3.98 15.28 4.50
CA GLU A 100 -4.54 16.32 5.36
C GLU A 100 -3.82 16.30 6.70
N ASP A 101 -3.25 17.46 7.06
CA ASP A 101 -2.90 17.78 8.45
C ASP A 101 -4.21 17.72 9.26
N ASN A 102 -4.45 16.59 9.94
CA ASN A 102 -5.04 16.45 11.28
C ASN A 102 -5.91 15.19 11.40
N GLU A 103 -5.47 14.29 12.29
CA GLU A 103 -6.28 13.40 13.13
C GLU A 103 -7.55 12.78 12.49
N GLY A 104 -7.37 11.89 11.52
CA GLY A 104 -8.39 10.95 11.06
C GLY A 104 -7.72 9.68 10.56
N ASP A 105 -8.09 8.54 11.13
CA ASP A 105 -7.50 7.24 10.79
C ASP A 105 -7.99 6.83 9.40
N VAL A 106 -7.11 6.95 8.39
CA VAL A 106 -7.39 6.58 7.01
C VAL A 106 -7.43 5.06 6.93
N VAL A 107 -8.61 4.48 6.74
CA VAL A 107 -8.72 3.09 6.29
C VAL A 107 -8.33 3.10 4.81
N ALA A 108 -7.03 2.91 4.53
CA ALA A 108 -6.57 2.57 3.20
C ALA A 108 -7.29 1.28 2.80
N GLY A 109 -8.04 1.31 1.71
CA GLY A 109 -8.70 0.11 1.26
C GLY A 109 -7.68 -0.92 0.73
N ASP A 110 -8.15 -2.14 0.48
CA ASP A 110 -7.34 -3.30 0.10
C ASP A 110 -6.32 -2.97 -1.00
N LEU A 111 -5.05 -3.20 -0.68
CA LEU A 111 -3.92 -3.11 -1.59
C LEU A 111 -4.05 -4.17 -2.68
N GLN A 112 -3.51 -3.89 -3.86
CA GLN A 112 -3.36 -4.88 -4.92
C GLN A 112 -2.42 -6.00 -4.43
N GLU A 113 -2.98 -7.20 -4.35
CA GLU A 113 -2.24 -8.42 -4.07
C GLU A 113 -1.53 -8.95 -5.33
N SER A 114 -0.33 -9.48 -5.15
CA SER A 114 0.50 -10.09 -6.18
C SER A 114 1.10 -11.41 -5.70
N GLY A 115 1.55 -12.25 -6.62
CA GLY A 115 2.15 -13.53 -6.25
C GLY A 115 1.19 -14.54 -5.62
N LEU A 116 1.73 -15.68 -5.22
CA LEU A 116 0.92 -16.81 -4.72
C LEU A 116 0.40 -16.62 -3.29
N ASN A 117 0.99 -15.68 -2.54
CA ASN A 117 0.71 -15.48 -1.11
C ASN A 117 -0.02 -14.17 -0.80
N GLY A 118 -0.41 -13.38 -1.82
CA GLY A 118 -1.07 -12.09 -1.61
C GLY A 118 -0.09 -10.98 -1.19
N ASN A 119 1.07 -10.91 -1.85
CA ASN A 119 2.09 -9.90 -1.58
C ASN A 119 1.60 -8.49 -1.96
N VAL A 120 1.70 -7.54 -1.04
CA VAL A 120 1.36 -6.13 -1.25
C VAL A 120 2.59 -5.21 -1.27
N ALA A 121 3.80 -5.77 -1.18
CA ALA A 121 5.07 -5.03 -1.20
C ALA A 121 5.86 -5.16 -2.52
N LEU A 122 5.23 -5.61 -3.61
CA LEU A 122 5.89 -5.76 -4.91
C LEU A 122 6.20 -4.38 -5.52
N ILE A 123 7.43 -4.19 -5.99
CA ILE A 123 7.80 -2.95 -6.69
C ILE A 123 7.00 -2.77 -7.98
N GLY A 124 6.49 -1.56 -8.20
CA GLY A 124 5.64 -1.22 -9.34
C GLY A 124 4.15 -1.47 -9.09
N THR A 125 3.75 -1.99 -7.92
CA THR A 125 2.36 -2.08 -7.48
C THR A 125 2.10 -1.16 -6.30
N ASN A 126 0.83 -0.87 -5.97
CA ASN A 126 0.43 -0.10 -4.78
C ASN A 126 1.07 1.30 -4.63
N GLY A 127 1.58 1.86 -5.73
CA GLY A 127 2.34 3.13 -5.72
C GLY A 127 3.79 2.99 -5.26
N LEU A 128 4.30 1.77 -5.08
CA LEU A 128 5.67 1.49 -4.68
C LEU A 128 6.61 1.58 -5.88
N ASP A 129 7.69 2.34 -5.73
CA ASP A 129 8.80 2.41 -6.67
C ASP A 129 10.14 2.18 -5.94
N GLN A 130 11.28 2.41 -6.61
CA GLN A 130 12.58 2.18 -5.98
C GLN A 130 12.83 3.10 -4.78
N ASP A 131 12.26 4.31 -4.78
CA ASP A 131 12.45 5.30 -3.70
C ASP A 131 11.60 4.96 -2.47
N SER A 132 10.56 4.13 -2.63
CA SER A 132 9.79 3.55 -1.52
C SER A 132 10.60 2.61 -0.64
N PHE A 133 11.74 2.08 -1.13
CA PHE A 133 12.55 1.10 -0.42
C PHE A 133 13.87 1.68 0.04
N ARG A 134 14.17 1.50 1.33
CA ARG A 134 15.42 1.95 1.96
C ARG A 134 16.09 0.82 2.70
N SER A 135 17.41 0.94 2.86
CA SER A 135 18.16 0.03 3.72
C SER A 135 19.25 0.77 4.45
N SER A 136 19.66 0.19 5.58
CA SER A 136 20.89 0.60 6.29
C SER A 136 22.11 0.64 5.38
N GLN A 137 22.20 -0.33 4.46
CA GLN A 137 23.30 -0.54 3.54
C GLN A 137 22.97 -1.68 2.56
N HIS A 138 23.79 -1.77 1.52
CA HIS A 138 23.80 -2.89 0.59
C HIS A 138 25.23 -3.14 0.09
N TYR A 139 25.48 -4.34 -0.41
CA TYR A 139 26.76 -4.72 -0.98
C TYR A 139 26.74 -4.56 -2.50
N LYS A 140 27.57 -3.64 -3.01
CA LYS A 140 27.69 -3.36 -4.46
C LYS A 140 26.33 -3.03 -5.08
N VAL A 141 25.88 -3.86 -6.03
CA VAL A 141 24.67 -3.63 -6.85
C VAL A 141 23.44 -4.33 -6.29
N ASP A 142 23.56 -5.02 -5.15
CA ASP A 142 22.48 -5.83 -4.56
C ASP A 142 21.61 -4.96 -3.64
N GLU A 143 20.99 -3.95 -4.26
CA GLU A 143 20.17 -2.92 -3.60
C GLU A 143 18.88 -3.50 -3.00
N VAL A 144 18.28 -2.78 -2.05
CA VAL A 144 17.10 -3.24 -1.31
C VAL A 144 15.88 -3.51 -2.20
N ALA A 145 15.67 -2.72 -3.25
CA ALA A 145 14.57 -2.91 -4.17
C ALA A 145 14.56 -4.30 -4.84
N ALA A 146 15.73 -4.94 -4.95
CA ALA A 146 15.85 -6.29 -5.50
C ALA A 146 15.33 -7.39 -4.56
N ALA A 147 15.00 -7.08 -3.31
CA ALA A 147 14.26 -7.99 -2.41
C ALA A 147 12.74 -7.82 -2.50
N PHE A 148 12.25 -6.97 -3.41
CA PHE A 148 10.84 -6.68 -3.62
C PHE A 148 10.48 -6.71 -5.11
N ASP A 149 11.35 -7.30 -5.95
CA ASP A 149 11.17 -7.36 -7.40
C ASP A 149 10.40 -8.61 -7.85
N GLY A 150 10.07 -9.50 -6.92
CA GLY A 150 9.36 -10.75 -7.15
C GLY A 150 10.20 -11.82 -7.83
N TYR A 151 11.53 -11.78 -7.67
CA TYR A 151 12.44 -12.83 -8.10
C TYR A 151 13.12 -13.52 -6.93
N ILE A 152 13.23 -14.85 -7.02
CA ILE A 152 14.17 -15.63 -6.20
C ILE A 152 15.38 -15.97 -7.08
N TYR A 153 16.42 -15.14 -6.98
CA TYR A 153 17.67 -15.22 -7.76
C TYR A 153 17.47 -15.18 -9.29
N THR A 154 17.17 -16.31 -9.93
CA THR A 154 16.89 -16.37 -11.38
C THR A 154 15.46 -16.75 -11.71
N GLN A 155 14.68 -17.16 -10.72
CA GLN A 155 13.31 -17.59 -10.90
C GLN A 155 12.37 -16.42 -10.62
N GLN A 156 11.49 -16.12 -11.58
CA GLN A 156 10.36 -15.24 -11.32
C GLN A 156 9.41 -15.96 -10.36
N PHE A 157 9.16 -15.33 -9.22
CA PHE A 157 8.32 -15.84 -8.14
C PHE A 157 6.91 -15.21 -8.19
N ASN A 158 6.83 -13.91 -8.47
CA ASN A 158 5.57 -13.20 -8.70
C ASN A 158 5.34 -12.99 -10.20
N GLU A 159 4.20 -13.44 -10.73
CA GLU A 159 3.94 -13.37 -12.18
C GLU A 159 3.74 -11.92 -12.65
N GLU A 160 3.32 -11.05 -11.72
CA GLU A 160 3.12 -9.62 -11.91
C GLU A 160 4.43 -8.82 -11.88
N SER A 161 5.56 -9.45 -11.56
CA SER A 161 6.87 -8.80 -11.54
C SER A 161 7.21 -8.14 -12.87
N SER A 162 7.86 -6.99 -12.76
CA SER A 162 8.52 -6.34 -13.89
C SER A 162 9.91 -6.95 -14.13
N ASP A 163 10.87 -6.14 -14.62
CA ASP A 163 12.22 -6.62 -14.86
C ASP A 163 12.96 -6.85 -13.53
N LYS A 164 13.69 -7.97 -13.45
CA LYS A 164 14.56 -8.28 -12.31
C LYS A 164 15.61 -7.19 -12.08
N ILE A 165 15.76 -6.76 -10.84
CA ILE A 165 16.72 -5.76 -10.41
C ILE A 165 18.05 -6.44 -10.08
N ALA A 166 19.10 -6.10 -10.84
CA ALA A 166 20.43 -6.67 -10.70
C ALA A 166 20.42 -8.21 -10.66
N ARG A 167 20.66 -8.82 -9.50
CA ARG A 167 20.69 -10.27 -9.30
C ARG A 167 19.39 -10.84 -8.71
N GLY A 168 18.39 -10.00 -8.41
CA GLY A 168 17.16 -10.38 -7.69
C GLY A 168 17.46 -10.81 -6.26
N ILE A 169 18.38 -10.08 -5.60
CA ILE A 169 18.75 -10.28 -4.19
C ILE A 169 19.10 -8.93 -3.56
N TRP A 170 18.77 -8.77 -2.29
CA TRP A 170 19.42 -7.82 -1.39
C TRP A 170 20.52 -8.53 -0.60
N LEU A 171 21.71 -7.94 -0.58
CA LEU A 171 22.87 -8.47 0.14
C LEU A 171 23.46 -7.38 1.02
N SER A 172 23.65 -7.67 2.31
CA SER A 172 24.24 -6.74 3.26
C SER A 172 25.37 -7.38 4.05
N GLU A 173 26.40 -6.60 4.38
CA GLU A 173 27.38 -7.00 5.38
C GLU A 173 26.73 -7.05 6.78
N ILE A 174 27.16 -7.97 7.64
CA ILE A 174 26.72 -8.02 9.04
C ILE A 174 27.70 -7.31 9.97
N LYS A 175 28.92 -7.05 9.50
CA LYS A 175 30.00 -6.41 10.24
C LYS A 175 30.74 -5.41 9.37
N ASN A 176 31.16 -4.29 9.94
CA ASN A 176 32.00 -3.33 9.23
C ASN A 176 33.47 -3.77 9.21
N THR A 177 34.32 -2.97 8.58
CA THR A 177 35.76 -3.20 8.48
C THR A 177 36.49 -3.27 9.83
N ASN A 178 35.86 -2.81 10.92
CA ASN A 178 36.37 -2.88 12.29
C ASN A 178 35.72 -4.01 13.11
N GLU A 179 35.07 -4.98 12.44
CA GLU A 179 34.36 -6.11 13.05
C GLU A 179 33.19 -5.74 13.99
N GLN A 180 32.68 -4.52 13.89
CA GLN A 180 31.49 -4.10 14.64
C GLN A 180 30.23 -4.54 13.92
N ASP A 181 29.26 -5.08 14.67
CA ASP A 181 27.98 -5.50 14.14
C ASP A 181 27.19 -4.31 13.58
N LEU A 182 26.61 -4.48 12.38
CA LEU A 182 25.90 -3.42 11.65
C LEU A 182 24.38 -3.47 11.78
N SER A 183 23.83 -4.58 12.28
CA SER A 183 22.38 -4.81 12.44
C SER A 183 21.57 -4.35 11.22
N PRO A 184 21.77 -4.98 10.05
CA PRO A 184 21.22 -4.49 8.81
C PRO A 184 19.70 -4.51 8.82
N TRP A 185 19.10 -3.51 8.19
CA TRP A 185 17.66 -3.36 8.06
C TRP A 185 17.27 -2.91 6.65
N VAL A 186 16.03 -3.23 6.30
CA VAL A 186 15.29 -2.68 5.15
C VAL A 186 14.03 -1.98 5.64
N GLU A 187 13.55 -1.01 4.89
CA GLU A 187 12.40 -0.17 5.20
C GLU A 187 11.59 0.03 3.93
N ILE A 188 10.27 0.08 4.09
CA ILE A 188 9.30 0.31 3.03
C ILE A 188 8.44 1.49 3.48
N ASP A 189 8.32 2.50 2.62
CA ASP A 189 7.38 3.60 2.76
C ASP A 189 6.25 3.41 1.75
N TYR A 190 5.04 3.11 2.25
CA TYR A 190 3.86 3.03 1.41
C TYR A 190 3.36 4.41 0.95
N GLY A 191 3.85 5.50 1.54
CA GLY A 191 3.38 6.87 1.30
C GLY A 191 2.08 7.20 2.05
N TYR A 192 1.34 6.19 2.49
CA TYR A 192 0.10 6.24 3.26
C TYR A 192 0.05 5.07 4.26
N ARG A 193 -0.85 5.15 5.25
CA ARG A 193 -1.09 4.06 6.20
C ARG A 193 -1.63 2.83 5.50
N VAL A 194 -1.09 1.66 5.81
CA VAL A 194 -1.61 0.38 5.33
C VAL A 194 -1.73 -0.60 6.48
N THR A 195 -2.69 -1.52 6.36
CA THR A 195 -2.89 -2.60 7.31
C THR A 195 -2.20 -3.86 6.82
N LEU A 196 -1.29 -4.40 7.63
CA LEU A 196 -0.58 -5.64 7.34
C LEU A 196 -0.85 -6.71 8.40
N ARG A 197 -0.88 -7.97 7.96
CA ARG A 197 -1.16 -9.18 8.76
C ARG A 197 -0.09 -10.25 8.65
N GLY A 198 0.89 -10.11 7.76
CA GLY A 198 1.95 -11.10 7.68
C GLY A 198 3.18 -10.70 6.89
N LEU A 199 4.17 -11.58 6.94
CA LEU A 199 5.51 -11.43 6.39
C LEU A 199 5.97 -12.73 5.74
N GLY A 200 6.50 -12.65 4.54
CA GLY A 200 7.28 -13.68 3.87
C GLY A 200 8.73 -13.27 3.72
N VAL A 201 9.66 -14.19 3.98
CA VAL A 201 11.09 -14.03 3.70
C VAL A 201 11.58 -15.26 2.95
N PHE A 202 12.14 -15.02 1.77
CA PHE A 202 12.56 -16.05 0.82
C PHE A 202 14.03 -15.89 0.45
N ILE A 203 14.69 -17.03 0.24
CA ILE A 203 16.09 -17.10 -0.14
C ILE A 203 16.31 -18.27 -1.11
N ASN A 204 17.19 -18.11 -2.09
CA ASN A 204 17.58 -19.24 -2.94
C ASN A 204 18.38 -20.31 -2.18
N LYS A 205 18.34 -21.53 -2.71
CA LYS A 205 19.02 -22.70 -2.13
C LYS A 205 20.53 -22.50 -1.94
N GLN A 206 21.21 -21.87 -2.89
CA GLN A 206 22.66 -21.70 -2.83
C GLN A 206 23.04 -20.81 -1.64
N SER A 207 22.30 -19.73 -1.43
CA SER A 207 22.55 -18.79 -0.34
C SER A 207 22.10 -19.32 1.02
N LEU A 208 21.07 -20.18 1.05
CA LEU A 208 20.73 -20.98 2.22
C LEU A 208 21.88 -21.91 2.63
N GLU A 209 22.48 -22.62 1.68
CA GLU A 209 23.64 -23.52 1.92
C GLU A 209 24.88 -22.76 2.40
N LEU A 210 25.04 -21.49 1.99
CA LEU A 210 26.10 -20.60 2.50
C LEU A 210 25.83 -20.07 3.92
N GLY A 211 24.62 -20.28 4.46
CA GLY A 211 24.25 -19.82 5.80
C GLY A 211 23.92 -18.33 5.88
N ARG A 212 23.51 -17.70 4.77
CA ARG A 212 23.23 -16.26 4.68
C ARG A 212 21.83 -15.86 5.10
N LEU A 213 20.90 -16.81 5.20
CA LEU A 213 19.54 -16.53 5.67
C LEU A 213 19.60 -15.90 7.08
N PRO A 214 18.89 -14.79 7.32
CA PRO A 214 18.74 -14.23 8.67
C PRO A 214 18.19 -15.27 9.65
N ARG A 215 18.65 -15.21 10.90
CA ARG A 215 18.06 -16.06 11.96
C ARG A 215 16.86 -15.40 12.61
N TYR A 216 16.95 -14.09 12.83
CA TYR A 216 15.89 -13.31 13.44
C TYR A 216 15.55 -12.11 12.57
N VAL A 217 14.26 -11.80 12.51
CA VAL A 217 13.73 -10.59 11.89
C VAL A 217 12.90 -9.88 12.94
N THR A 218 13.24 -8.63 13.21
CA THR A 218 12.42 -7.74 14.03
C THR A 218 11.66 -6.81 13.10
N LEU A 219 10.34 -6.79 13.22
CA LEU A 219 9.47 -5.85 12.52
C LEU A 219 9.26 -4.62 13.40
N LEU A 220 9.47 -3.45 12.79
CA LEU A 220 9.21 -2.15 13.38
C LEU A 220 8.28 -1.35 12.48
N THR A 221 7.47 -0.50 13.09
CA THR A 221 6.51 0.40 12.42
C THR A 221 6.81 1.84 12.74
N SER A 222 6.43 2.75 11.84
CA SER A 222 6.53 4.19 12.07
C SER A 222 5.50 4.95 11.25
N GLU A 223 5.11 6.12 11.76
CA GLU A 223 4.25 7.08 11.07
C GLU A 223 5.04 8.16 10.33
N ASP A 224 6.25 8.48 10.80
CA ASP A 224 7.06 9.61 10.33
C ASP A 224 8.37 9.20 9.65
N GLY A 225 8.71 7.90 9.68
CA GLY A 225 9.94 7.36 9.12
C GLY A 225 11.19 7.72 9.93
N VAL A 226 11.02 8.23 11.16
CA VAL A 226 12.11 8.63 12.06
C VAL A 226 12.07 7.79 13.33
N ASP A 227 10.94 7.81 14.05
CA ASP A 227 10.75 7.09 15.30
C ASP A 227 10.05 5.77 15.01
N PHE A 228 10.68 4.66 15.41
CA PHE A 228 10.20 3.32 15.12
C PHE A 228 9.90 2.54 16.40
N ASP A 229 8.71 1.96 16.45
CA ASP A 229 8.27 1.07 17.52
C ASP A 229 8.47 -0.39 17.12
N GLU A 230 8.96 -1.21 18.05
CA GLU A 230 9.15 -2.65 17.81
C GLU A 230 7.84 -3.41 18.02
N GLU A 231 7.33 -4.04 16.96
CA GLU A 231 6.03 -4.73 16.99
C GLU A 231 6.16 -6.23 17.24
N SER A 232 7.12 -6.87 16.57
CA SER A 232 7.23 -8.32 16.54
C SER A 232 8.62 -8.80 16.22
N LYS A 233 8.96 -10.00 16.71
CA LYS A 233 10.21 -10.67 16.42
C LYS A 233 9.98 -12.10 15.95
N PHE A 234 10.45 -12.41 14.76
CA PHE A 234 10.31 -13.70 14.11
C PHE A 234 11.62 -14.47 14.18
N THR A 235 11.54 -15.77 14.45
CA THR A 235 12.67 -16.69 14.32
C THR A 235 12.49 -17.50 13.05
N LEU A 236 13.43 -17.35 12.11
CA LEU A 236 13.38 -18.07 10.85
C LEU A 236 13.85 -19.50 11.04
N SER A 237 13.29 -20.41 10.23
CA SER A 237 13.80 -21.75 10.09
C SER A 237 14.78 -21.80 8.92
N LEU A 238 15.80 -22.66 9.01
CA LEU A 238 16.77 -22.88 7.94
C LEU A 238 16.11 -23.61 6.76
N LYS A 239 15.34 -22.87 5.95
CA LYS A 239 14.63 -23.30 4.74
C LYS A 239 14.46 -22.11 3.80
N GLU A 240 14.18 -22.39 2.52
CA GLU A 240 14.09 -21.39 1.44
C GLU A 240 12.92 -20.40 1.59
N SER A 241 11.85 -20.77 2.30
CA SER A 241 10.66 -19.93 2.50
C SER A 241 10.22 -19.94 3.97
N ASN A 242 10.12 -18.74 4.54
CA ASN A 242 9.61 -18.50 5.89
C ASN A 242 8.46 -17.49 5.82
N THR A 243 7.24 -17.94 6.14
CA THR A 243 6.06 -17.09 6.20
C THR A 243 5.52 -17.04 7.62
N PHE A 244 5.02 -15.87 8.01
CA PHE A 244 4.54 -15.57 9.35
C PHE A 244 3.24 -14.77 9.29
N THR A 245 2.36 -15.01 10.25
CA THR A 245 1.20 -14.18 10.54
C THR A 245 1.51 -13.34 11.78
N PHE A 246 1.13 -12.07 11.76
CA PHE A 246 1.30 -11.16 12.88
C PHE A 246 0.30 -11.50 13.99
N SER A 247 0.64 -11.18 15.24
CA SER A 247 -0.25 -11.43 16.38
C SER A 247 -1.49 -10.53 16.39
N SER A 248 -1.39 -9.39 15.69
CA SER A 248 -2.44 -8.40 15.48
C SER A 248 -2.20 -7.73 14.13
N GLU A 249 -3.25 -7.12 13.58
CA GLU A 249 -3.13 -6.21 12.45
C GLU A 249 -2.21 -5.05 12.83
N LEU A 250 -1.31 -4.70 11.93
CA LEU A 250 -0.40 -3.57 12.08
C LEU A 250 -0.80 -2.50 11.07
N ASN A 251 -1.23 -1.35 11.58
CA ASN A 251 -1.60 -0.18 10.77
C ASN A 251 -0.49 0.87 10.91
N ALA A 252 0.28 1.07 9.85
CA ALA A 252 1.35 2.05 9.81
C ALA A 252 1.67 2.50 8.38
N ARG A 253 2.40 3.60 8.21
CA ARG A 253 2.92 4.03 6.89
C ARG A 253 4.26 3.37 6.54
N PHE A 254 5.17 3.32 7.51
CA PHE A 254 6.51 2.78 7.33
C PHE A 254 6.63 1.44 8.03
N PHE A 255 7.20 0.46 7.32
CA PHE A 255 7.53 -0.85 7.88
C PHE A 255 9.02 -1.11 7.72
N LYS A 256 9.69 -1.44 8.81
CA LYS A 256 11.13 -1.72 8.85
C LYS A 256 11.39 -3.13 9.35
N LEU A 257 12.15 -3.90 8.59
CA LEU A 257 12.61 -5.23 8.96
C LEU A 257 14.08 -5.15 9.32
N ARG A 258 14.40 -5.39 10.59
CA ARG A 258 15.77 -5.45 11.11
C ARG A 258 16.20 -6.91 11.24
N PHE A 259 17.30 -7.26 10.59
CA PHE A 259 17.82 -8.63 10.53
C PHE A 259 18.94 -8.81 11.54
N GLU A 260 18.81 -9.84 12.39
CA GLU A 260 19.80 -10.12 13.42
C GLU A 260 20.43 -11.50 13.20
N SER A 261 21.74 -11.49 12.99
CA SER A 261 22.55 -12.70 12.74
C SER A 261 22.04 -13.56 11.56
N ASN A 262 22.76 -14.63 11.25
CA ASN A 262 22.38 -15.57 10.22
C ASN A 262 22.68 -17.02 10.66
N PHE A 263 22.57 -17.96 9.73
CA PHE A 263 22.76 -19.37 10.01
C PHE A 263 24.21 -19.87 9.87
N GLY A 264 25.15 -19.04 9.43
CA GLY A 264 26.56 -19.45 9.40
C GLY A 264 27.52 -18.58 8.59
N ASP A 265 27.03 -17.68 7.73
CA ASP A 265 27.92 -16.79 6.96
C ASP A 265 28.53 -15.71 7.87
N SER A 266 29.87 -15.67 7.97
CA SER A 266 30.54 -14.70 8.85
C SER A 266 30.46 -13.23 8.37
N LYS A 267 29.99 -12.98 7.16
CA LYS A 267 30.06 -11.66 6.50
C LYS A 267 28.73 -11.14 6.01
N PHE A 268 27.84 -12.01 5.52
CA PHE A 268 26.68 -11.54 4.76
C PHE A 268 25.34 -12.05 5.28
N ILE A 269 24.34 -11.18 5.20
CA ILE A 269 22.93 -11.54 5.15
C ILE A 269 22.45 -11.35 3.72
N GLU A 270 21.68 -12.32 3.23
CA GLU A 270 21.08 -12.30 1.90
C GLU A 270 19.59 -12.62 2.01
N ILE A 271 18.80 -11.88 1.24
CA ILE A 271 17.37 -12.09 1.07
C ILE A 271 17.05 -11.90 -0.39
N ASP A 272 16.34 -12.85 -0.97
CA ASP A 272 15.99 -12.80 -2.38
C ASP A 272 14.66 -12.09 -2.57
N GLU A 273 13.68 -12.39 -1.73
CA GLU A 273 12.35 -11.77 -1.78
C GLU A 273 11.80 -11.58 -0.36
N ILE A 274 11.12 -10.46 -0.15
CA ILE A 274 10.34 -10.11 1.02
C ILE A 274 8.93 -9.85 0.53
N GLU A 275 7.97 -10.54 1.14
CA GLU A 275 6.55 -10.28 0.90
C GLU A 275 5.91 -9.73 2.18
N LEU A 276 4.98 -8.79 2.03
CA LEU A 276 4.09 -8.37 3.10
C LEU A 276 2.66 -8.70 2.70
N TYR A 277 1.84 -9.08 3.68
CA TYR A 277 0.47 -9.54 3.47
C TYR A 277 -0.49 -8.63 4.23
N GLN A 278 -1.65 -8.35 3.65
CA GLN A 278 -2.73 -7.59 4.30
C GLN A 278 -3.76 -8.48 5.01
#